data_AF-A0A183EC82-F1
#
_entry.id   AF-A0A183EC82-F1
#
_cell.length_a   1.000
_cell.length_b   1.000
_cell.length_c   1.000
_cell.angle_alpha   90.00
_cell.angle_beta   90.00
_cell.angle_gamma   90.00
#
_symmetry.space_group_name_H-M   'P 1'
#
loop_
_entity.id
_entity.type
_entity.pdbx_description
1 polymer ?
#
loop_
_entity_poly.entity_id
_entity_poly.type
_entity_poly.pdbx_seq_one_letter_code
_entity_poly.pdbx_strand_id
1 'polypeptide(L)' 'MRYPAQVLDRSVFVNPGWLAELSTFFAQEFFGERARDELILDEGVSYDQFLELLRVVCYCPTRKPITSKFLFEFF' A
#
# COMPACT_ATOMS: atom_id res chain seq x y z
N MET A 1 -14.03 -4.08 -0.47
CA MET A 1 -13.33 -5.19 0.21
C MET A 1 -12.32 -4.59 1.16
N ARG A 2 -12.37 -4.94 2.45
CA ARG A 2 -11.37 -4.56 3.45
C ARG A 2 -10.45 -5.76 3.64
N TYR A 3 -9.16 -5.59 3.40
CA TYR A 3 -8.18 -6.66 3.51
C TYR A 3 -7.23 -6.35 4.69
N PRO A 4 -6.98 -7.29 5.61
CA PRO A 4 -6.15 -7.04 6.78
C PRO A 4 -4.66 -6.95 6.38
N ALA A 5 -3.99 -5.92 6.88
CA ALA A 5 -2.55 -5.74 6.78
C ALA A 5 -1.95 -5.63 8.17
N GLN A 6 -1.07 -6.56 8.50
CA GLN A 6 -0.30 -6.61 9.74
C GLN A 6 1.03 -5.89 9.53
N VAL A 7 1.28 -4.90 10.38
CA VAL A 7 2.51 -4.10 10.38
C VAL A 7 3.02 -4.03 11.81
N LEU A 8 4.09 -4.78 12.08
CA LEU A 8 4.58 -5.02 13.44
C LEU A 8 3.45 -5.58 14.34
N ASP A 9 3.19 -4.91 15.47
CA ASP A 9 2.18 -5.24 16.46
C ASP A 9 0.79 -4.66 16.15
N ARG A 10 0.62 -4.01 14.99
CA ARG A 10 -0.61 -3.29 14.63
C ARG A 10 -1.26 -3.88 13.39
N SER A 11 -2.59 -3.83 13.36
CA SER A 11 -3.39 -4.26 12.21
C SER A 11 -4.17 -3.09 11.64
N VAL A 12 -4.14 -2.93 10.31
CA VAL A 12 -4.93 -1.94 9.57
C VAL A 12 -5.67 -2.60 8.42
N PHE A 13 -6.81 -2.05 8.02
CA PHE A 13 -7.54 -2.52 6.86
C PHE A 13 -7.19 -1.67 5.63
N VAL A 14 -6.82 -2.34 4.54
CA VAL A 14 -6.45 -1.72 3.28
C VAL A 14 -7.40 -2.10 2.15
N ASN A 15 -7.40 -1.30 1.09
CA ASN A 15 -8.00 -1.69 -0.18
C ASN A 15 -6.93 -2.37 -1.05
N PRO A 16 -7.01 -3.70 -1.28
CA PRO A 16 -5.97 -4.44 -1.98
C PRO A 16 -5.83 -3.99 -3.44
N GLY A 17 -6.93 -3.55 -4.08
CA GLY A 17 -6.91 -3.05 -5.45
C GLY A 17 -6.07 -1.78 -5.61
N TRP A 18 -6.22 -0.83 -4.68
CA TRP A 18 -5.46 0.43 -4.74
C TRP A 18 -3.96 0.20 -4.58
N LEU A 19 -3.57 -0.68 -3.67
CA LEU A 19 -2.17 -1.00 -3.45
C LEU A 19 -1.59 -1.83 -4.62
N ALA A 20 -2.36 -2.75 -5.19
CA ALA A 20 -1.96 -3.52 -6.36
C ALA A 20 -1.74 -2.65 -7.61
N GLU A 21 -2.53 -1.57 -7.79
CA GLU A 21 -2.31 -0.60 -8.86
C GLU A 21 -0.98 0.16 -8.72
N LEU A 22 -0.47 0.30 -7.49
CA LEU A 22 0.75 1.06 -7.20
C LEU A 22 2.03 0.22 -7.24
N SER A 23 1.93 -1.09 -7.01
CA SER A 23 3.09 -1.97 -6.93
C SER A 23 2.76 -3.40 -7.35
N THR A 24 3.65 -3.97 -8.17
CA THR A 24 3.60 -5.38 -8.56
C THR A 24 3.77 -6.32 -7.36
N PHE A 25 4.48 -5.88 -6.31
CA PHE A 25 4.58 -6.62 -5.06
C PHE A 25 3.19 -6.81 -4.43
N PHE A 26 2.44 -5.72 -4.25
CA PHE A 26 1.09 -5.78 -3.70
C PHE A 26 0.14 -6.54 -4.62
N ALA A 27 0.27 -6.40 -5.94
CA ALA A 27 -0.53 -7.19 -6.88
C ALA A 27 -0.31 -8.70 -6.71
N GLN A 28 0.94 -9.12 -6.49
CA GLN A 28 1.27 -10.53 -6.25
C GLN A 28 0.78 -11.02 -4.88
N GLU A 29 0.96 -10.22 -3.82
CA GLU A 29 0.53 -10.60 -2.46
C GLU A 29 -1.00 -10.70 -2.34
N PHE A 30 -1.75 -9.84 -3.04
CA PHE A 30 -3.22 -9.81 -2.95
C PHE A 30 -3.92 -10.68 -4.00
N PHE A 31 -3.35 -10.83 -5.20
CA PHE A 31 -4.03 -11.44 -6.35
C PHE A 31 -3.17 -12.47 -7.11
N GLY A 32 -1.96 -12.77 -6.64
CA GLY A 32 -1.09 -13.77 -7.23
C GLY A 32 -1.48 -15.20 -6.85
N GLU A 33 -0.75 -16.18 -7.41
CA GLU A 33 -0.99 -17.62 -7.16
C GLU A 33 -0.84 -18.02 -5.69
N ARG A 34 -0.12 -17.22 -4.89
CA ARG A 34 0.09 -17.41 -3.45
C ARG A 34 -0.59 -16.31 -2.62
N ALA A 35 -1.65 -15.72 -3.14
CA ALA A 35 -2.42 -14.72 -2.40
C ALA A 35 -2.81 -15.27 -1.03
N ARG A 36 -2.56 -14.47 0.00
CA ARG A 36 -2.85 -14.84 1.39
C ARG A 36 -4.22 -14.29 1.79
N ASP A 37 -4.66 -14.62 3.00
CA ASP A 37 -5.84 -13.98 3.61
C ASP A 37 -5.49 -12.65 4.30
N GLU A 38 -4.20 -12.42 4.57
CA GLU A 38 -3.67 -11.21 5.18
C GLU A 38 -2.29 -10.83 4.62
N LEU A 39 -1.99 -9.54 4.62
CA LEU A 39 -0.71 -8.98 4.22
C LEU A 39 0.14 -8.82 5.47
N ILE A 40 1.26 -9.52 5.55
CA ILE A 40 2.20 -9.38 6.66
C ILE A 40 3.42 -8.62 6.14
N LEU A 41 3.63 -7.41 6.64
CA LEU A 41 4.82 -6.62 6.31
C LEU A 41 6.00 -7.03 7.19
N ASP A 42 7.21 -6.93 6.62
CA ASP A 42 8.47 -7.25 7.29
C ASP A 42 8.71 -6.34 8.51
N GLU A 43 9.48 -6.83 9.50
CA GLU A 43 9.83 -6.09 10.71
C GLU A 43 10.62 -4.79 10.43
N GLY A 44 11.27 -4.69 9.27
CA GLY A 44 11.94 -3.47 8.82
C GLY A 44 10.98 -2.36 8.36
N VAL A 45 9.68 -2.64 8.20
CA VAL A 45 8.70 -1.65 7.75
C VAL A 45 8.11 -0.89 8.94
N SER A 46 8.40 0.40 9.02
CA SER A 46 7.79 1.27 10.03
C SER A 46 6.29 1.44 9.80
N TYR A 47 5.52 1.26 10.88
CA TYR A 47 4.08 1.52 10.89
C TYR A 47 3.73 2.93 10.43
N ASP A 48 4.48 3.93 10.89
CA ASP A 48 4.20 5.34 10.54
C ASP A 48 4.46 5.60 9.05
N GLN A 49 5.53 5.02 8.50
CA GLN A 49 5.82 5.13 7.06
C GLN A 49 4.75 4.42 6.22
N PHE A 50 4.27 3.27 6.66
CA PHE A 50 3.18 2.57 5.98
C PHE A 50 1.86 3.35 6.07
N LEU A 51 1.56 3.96 7.22
CA LEU A 51 0.41 4.84 7.35
C LEU A 51 0.51 6.07 6.44
N GLU A 52 1.68 6.68 6.32
CA GLU A 52 1.89 7.79 5.39
C GLU A 52 1.68 7.35 3.93
N LEU A 53 2.16 6.17 3.55
CA LEU A 53 1.83 5.59 2.25
C LEU A 53 0.31 5.49 2.09
N LEU A 54 -0.41 4.88 3.04
CA LEU A 54 -1.86 4.76 2.96
C LEU A 54 -2.58 6.11 2.88
N ARG A 55 -2.10 7.14 3.60
CA ARG A 55 -2.62 8.50 3.52
C ARG A 55 -2.44 9.06 2.11
N VAL A 56 -1.26 8.93 1.52
CA VAL A 56 -1.00 9.34 0.13
C VAL A 56 -1.91 8.57 -0.83
N VAL A 57 -2.02 7.25 -0.70
CA VAL A 57 -2.88 6.42 -1.58
C VAL A 57 -4.35 6.80 -1.47
N CYS A 58 -4.85 7.04 -0.26
CA CYS A 58 -6.26 7.37 -0.02
C CYS A 58 -6.59 8.82 -0.36
N TYR A 59 -5.63 9.73 -0.19
CA TYR A 59 -5.82 11.17 -0.32
C TYR A 59 -5.31 11.75 -1.64
N CYS A 60 -4.65 10.95 -2.50
CA CYS A 60 -4.17 11.43 -3.80
C CYS A 60 -5.37 11.93 -4.64
N PRO A 61 -5.55 13.24 -4.84
CA PRO A 61 -6.73 13.80 -5.52
C PRO A 61 -6.71 13.52 -7.03
N THR A 62 -5.57 13.05 -7.54
CA THR A 62 -5.32 12.75 -8.94
C THR A 62 -4.87 11.30 -9.06
N ARG A 63 -5.76 10.43 -9.53
CA ARG A 63 -5.42 9.16 -10.19
C ARG A 63 -4.63 9.42 -11.50
N LYS A 64 -3.55 10.21 -11.44
CA LYS A 64 -2.59 10.38 -12.51
C LYS A 64 -1.39 9.49 -12.18
N PRO A 65 -0.95 8.63 -13.11
CA PRO A 65 0.17 7.72 -12.87
C PRO A 65 1.42 8.51 -12.46
N ILE A 66 2.08 8.05 -11.40
CA ILE A 66 3.36 8.60 -10.93
C ILE A 66 4.40 8.29 -12.01
N THR A 67 4.61 9.24 -12.91
CA THR A 67 5.79 9.29 -13.77
C THR A 67 6.80 10.18 -13.08
N SER A 68 8.08 9.85 -13.22
CA SER A 68 9.26 10.36 -12.49
C SER A 68 9.47 11.89 -12.47
N LYS A 69 8.54 12.69 -12.98
CA LYS A 69 8.59 14.16 -13.00
C LYS A 69 7.90 14.88 -11.83
N PHE A 70 7.03 14.22 -11.06
CA PHE A 70 6.16 14.92 -10.08
C PHE A 70 6.62 14.86 -8.61
N LEU A 71 7.81 14.34 -8.32
CA LEU A 71 8.31 14.19 -6.95
C LEU A 71 8.66 15.52 -6.23
N PHE A 72 8.55 16.68 -6.88
CA PHE A 72 9.02 17.96 -6.34
C PHE A 72 7.93 19.00 -5.98
N GLU A 73 6.64 18.71 -6.15
CA GLU A 73 5.58 19.71 -5.86
C GLU A 73 4.78 19.47 -4.56
N PHE A 74 5.17 18.52 -3.73
CA PHE A 74 4.47 18.23 -2.46
C PHE A 74 5.38 18.04 -1.23
N PHE A 75 6.62 18.55 -1.28
CA PHE A 75 7.47 18.72 -0.11
C PHE A 75 7.79 20.20 0.12
#